data_AF-A0A834RLU2-F1
#
_entry.id   AF-A0A834RLU2-F1
#
_cell.length_a   1.000
_cell.length_b   1.000
_cell.length_c   1.000
_cell.angle_alpha   90.00
_cell.angle_beta   90.00
_cell.angle_gamma   90.00
#
_symmetry.space_group_name_H-M   'P 1'
#
loop_
_entity.id
_entity.type
_entity.pdbx_description
1 polymer ?
#
loop_
_entity_poly.entity_id
_entity_poly.type
_entity_poly.pdbx_seq_one_letter_code
_entity_poly.pdbx_strand_id
1 'polypeptide(L)'
;MPVNTISFAEHNAASKFTSSTSTTKPVFFWKPNSYLSQWYWSKFTVDGDTYATAEMWMMVQKARLFNDEKTAKQMLATTKPHEHKALGRQVKGFEARVWDQRMFLHFPFRCPILCIADKLNR
;
A
#
# COMPACT_ATOMS: atom_id res chain seq x y z
N MET A 1 -52.76 -50.99 -10.99
CA MET A 1 -51.96 -50.32 -9.95
C MET A 1 -51.54 -48.97 -10.52
N PRO A 2 -51.91 -47.83 -9.91
CA PRO A 2 -51.64 -46.53 -10.49
C PRO A 2 -50.17 -46.16 -10.32
N VAL A 3 -49.56 -45.70 -11.40
CA VAL A 3 -48.20 -45.14 -11.44
C VAL A 3 -48.26 -43.76 -10.80
N ASN A 4 -47.55 -43.55 -9.69
CA ASN A 4 -47.45 -42.26 -9.04
C ASN A 4 -46.62 -41.30 -9.91
N THR A 5 -47.29 -40.31 -10.49
CA THR A 5 -46.64 -39.14 -11.09
C THR A 5 -46.00 -38.32 -9.97
N ILE A 6 -44.67 -38.35 -9.88
CA ILE A 6 -43.92 -37.47 -8.99
C ILE A 6 -43.97 -36.06 -9.61
N SER A 7 -44.75 -35.18 -8.98
CA SER A 7 -44.70 -33.74 -9.24
C SER A 7 -43.41 -33.18 -8.64
N PHE A 8 -42.46 -32.79 -9.48
CA PHE A 8 -41.31 -32.00 -9.06
C PHE A 8 -41.75 -30.54 -8.91
N ALA A 9 -41.93 -30.09 -7.67
CA ALA A 9 -42.05 -28.67 -7.37
C ALA A 9 -40.68 -28.01 -7.59
N GLU A 10 -40.53 -27.29 -8.70
CA GLU A 10 -39.43 -26.36 -8.96
C GLU A 10 -39.38 -25.31 -7.84
N HIS A 11 -38.47 -25.51 -6.88
CA HIS A 11 -38.06 -24.43 -5.98
C HIS A 11 -37.11 -23.52 -6.76
N ASN A 12 -37.66 -22.69 -7.64
CA ASN A 12 -36.95 -21.54 -8.18
C ASN A 12 -36.82 -20.49 -7.07
N ALA A 13 -35.87 -20.72 -6.15
CA ALA A 13 -35.34 -19.70 -5.27
C ALA A 13 -34.48 -18.75 -6.12
N ALA A 14 -35.15 -17.91 -6.92
CA ALA A 14 -34.54 -16.70 -7.43
C ALA A 14 -34.16 -15.86 -6.21
N SER A 15 -32.89 -15.97 -5.77
CA SER A 15 -32.31 -15.05 -4.82
C SER A 15 -32.40 -13.67 -5.47
N LYS A 16 -33.43 -12.90 -5.08
CA LYS A 16 -33.57 -11.51 -5.45
C LYS A 16 -32.25 -10.86 -5.06
N PHE A 17 -31.41 -10.54 -6.05
CA PHE A 17 -30.31 -9.64 -5.86
C PHE A 17 -30.95 -8.28 -5.60
N THR A 18 -31.34 -8.05 -4.35
CA THR A 18 -31.81 -6.76 -3.90
C THR A 18 -30.61 -5.86 -4.02
N SER A 19 -30.54 -5.12 -5.12
CA SER A 19 -29.66 -3.98 -5.25
C SER A 19 -30.09 -2.96 -4.20
N SER A 20 -29.64 -3.19 -2.96
CA SER A 20 -29.69 -2.19 -1.92
C SER A 20 -28.88 -1.03 -2.44
N THR A 21 -29.55 0.04 -2.82
CA THR A 21 -28.94 1.33 -3.12
C THR A 21 -28.40 1.90 -1.81
N SER A 22 -27.32 1.30 -1.31
CA SER A 22 -26.55 1.85 -0.21
C SER A 22 -25.91 3.12 -0.75
N THR A 23 -26.29 4.27 -0.20
CA THR A 23 -25.60 5.54 -0.44
C THR A 23 -24.11 5.34 -0.13
N THR A 24 -23.30 5.14 -1.18
CA THR A 24 -21.86 4.87 -1.04
C THR A 24 -21.22 6.11 -0.43
N LYS A 25 -20.97 6.09 0.88
CA LYS A 25 -20.27 7.17 1.56
C LYS A 25 -18.83 7.18 1.05
N PRO A 26 -18.28 8.32 0.60
CA PRO A 26 -16.89 8.39 0.19
C PRO A 26 -15.98 8.06 1.37
N VAL A 27 -15.03 7.15 1.16
CA VAL A 27 -14.02 6.77 2.16
C VAL A 27 -12.81 7.65 1.96
N PHE A 28 -12.53 8.50 2.95
CA PHE A 28 -11.40 9.40 2.94
C PHE A 28 -10.16 8.74 3.56
N PHE A 29 -9.09 8.60 2.78
CA PHE A 29 -7.90 7.84 3.15
C PHE A 29 -6.82 8.65 3.89
N TRP A 30 -6.97 9.98 4.00
CA TRP A 30 -6.03 10.87 4.70
C TRP A 30 -6.28 10.98 6.22
N LYS A 31 -7.30 10.30 6.74
CA LYS A 31 -7.55 10.26 8.18
C LYS A 31 -6.43 9.49 8.89
N PRO A 32 -6.02 9.92 10.10
CA PRO A 32 -5.10 9.13 10.92
C PRO A 32 -5.69 7.73 11.15
N ASN A 33 -4.84 6.70 11.06
CA ASN A 33 -5.20 5.27 11.18
C ASN A 33 -6.15 4.71 10.11
N SER A 34 -6.26 5.34 8.93
CA SER A 34 -6.90 4.71 7.78
C SER A 34 -6.10 3.49 7.33
N TYR A 35 -6.76 2.35 7.13
CA TYR A 35 -6.13 1.13 6.59
C TYR A 35 -5.62 1.30 5.15
N LEU A 36 -6.12 2.32 4.44
CA LEU A 36 -5.66 2.72 3.11
C LEU A 36 -4.46 3.69 3.15
N SER A 37 -3.98 4.08 4.34
CA SER A 37 -2.81 4.93 4.49
C SER A 37 -1.52 4.13 4.26
N GLN A 38 -0.53 4.74 3.62
CA GLN A 38 0.79 4.10 3.42
C GLN A 38 1.58 3.90 4.72
N TRP A 39 1.26 4.70 5.74
CA TRP A 39 1.81 4.60 7.09
C TRP A 39 1.03 3.62 7.97
N TYR A 40 -0.01 2.98 7.42
CA TYR A 40 -0.73 1.94 8.15
C TYR A 40 0.20 0.77 8.46
N TRP A 41 0.12 0.27 9.69
CA TRP A 41 0.89 -0.88 10.13
C TRP A 41 0.42 -2.12 9.40
N SER A 42 1.21 -2.56 8.43
CA SER A 42 1.02 -3.77 7.67
C SER A 42 2.40 -4.39 7.51
N LYS A 43 2.66 -5.46 8.28
CA LYS A 43 3.95 -6.14 8.23
C LYS A 43 4.00 -7.02 6.98
N PHE A 44 5.05 -6.86 6.18
CA PHE A 44 5.31 -7.71 5.02
C PHE A 44 6.82 -7.89 4.84
N THR A 45 7.19 -8.95 4.13
CA THR A 45 8.60 -9.29 3.88
C THR A 45 8.86 -9.27 2.38
N VAL A 46 9.94 -8.60 1.97
CA VAL A 46 10.40 -8.53 0.58
C VAL A 46 11.90 -8.79 0.57
N ASP A 47 12.35 -9.72 -0.27
CA ASP A 47 13.77 -10.07 -0.44
C ASP A 47 14.52 -10.37 0.87
N GLY A 48 13.81 -10.94 1.86
CA GLY A 48 14.37 -11.30 3.17
C GLY A 48 14.31 -10.22 4.24
N ASP A 49 13.96 -8.98 3.89
CA ASP A 49 13.79 -7.89 4.85
C ASP A 49 12.31 -7.73 5.24
N THR A 50 12.05 -7.51 6.53
CA THR A 50 10.70 -7.25 7.04
C THR A 50 10.46 -5.75 7.24
N TYR A 51 9.35 -5.28 6.69
CA TYR A 51 8.91 -3.89 6.73
C TYR A 51 7.62 -3.78 7.51
N ALA A 52 7.49 -2.74 8.34
CA ALA A 52 6.30 -2.49 9.15
C ALA A 52 5.19 -1.74 8.39
N THR A 53 5.57 -0.98 7.37
CA THR A 53 4.65 -0.15 6.56
C THR A 53 5.13 -0.09 5.12
N ALA A 54 4.23 0.26 4.20
CA ALA A 54 4.59 0.45 2.79
C ALA A 54 5.58 1.61 2.62
N GLU A 55 5.43 2.69 3.39
CA GLU A 55 6.33 3.84 3.29
C GLU A 55 7.76 3.52 3.76
N MET A 56 7.90 2.71 4.82
CA MET A 56 9.20 2.25 5.30
C MET A 56 9.94 1.51 4.18
N TRP A 57 9.27 0.59 3.49
CA TRP A 57 9.83 -0.09 2.33
C TRP A 57 10.25 0.90 1.24
N MET A 58 9.39 1.85 0.85
CA MET A 58 9.73 2.84 -0.18
C MET A 58 10.98 3.66 0.17
N MET A 59 11.16 4.06 1.44
CA MET A 59 12.34 4.82 1.87
C MET A 59 13.62 3.98 1.89
N VAL A 60 13.54 2.72 2.32
CA VAL A 60 14.68 1.78 2.27
C VAL A 60 15.09 1.55 0.81
N GLN A 61 14.13 1.33 -0.08
CA GLN A 61 14.41 1.16 -1.50
C GLN A 61 14.99 2.42 -2.14
N LYS A 62 14.56 3.62 -1.70
CA LYS A 62 15.20 4.88 -2.07
C LYS A 62 16.68 4.89 -1.68
N ALA A 63 17.01 4.56 -0.44
CA ALA A 63 18.40 4.50 0.02
C ALA A 63 19.23 3.48 -0.78
N ARG A 64 18.67 2.30 -1.05
CA ARG A 64 19.30 1.25 -1.89
C ARG A 64 19.55 1.69 -3.32
N LEU A 65 18.64 2.46 -3.92
CA LEU A 65 18.79 2.97 -5.28
C LEU A 65 20.04 3.85 -5.44
N PHE A 66 20.37 4.62 -4.40
CA PHE A 66 21.55 5.47 -4.34
C PHE A 66 22.74 4.79 -3.66
N ASN A 67 22.66 3.47 -3.47
CA ASN A 67 23.72 2.64 -2.88
C ASN A 67 24.11 3.06 -1.44
N ASP A 68 23.18 3.67 -0.70
CA ASP A 68 23.36 4.12 0.68
C ASP A 68 22.81 3.07 1.67
N GLU A 69 23.54 1.96 1.79
CA GLU A 69 23.16 0.87 2.68
C GLU A 69 23.24 1.22 4.17
N LYS A 70 24.01 2.24 4.53
CA LYS A 70 24.09 2.70 5.92
C LYS A 70 22.75 3.29 6.35
N THR A 71 22.20 4.18 5.52
CA THR A 71 20.89 4.80 5.77
C THR A 71 19.76 3.77 5.68
N ALA A 72 19.84 2.83 4.73
CA ALA A 72 18.86 1.73 4.61
C ALA A 72 18.76 0.88 5.90
N LYS A 73 19.90 0.49 6.49
CA LYS A 73 19.93 -0.25 7.75
C LYS A 73 19.36 0.55 8.93
N GLN A 74 19.62 1.85 8.97
CA GLN A 74 19.04 2.72 10.00
C GLN A 74 17.52 2.84 9.88
N MET A 75 17.01 2.90 8.65
CA MET A 75 15.57 2.88 8.39
C MET A 75 14.94 1.54 8.79
N LEU A 76 15.59 0.42 8.48
CA LEU A 76 15.13 -0.92 8.92
C LEU A 76 15.09 -1.06 10.46
N ALA A 77 16.01 -0.39 11.16
CA ALA A 77 16.08 -0.43 12.62
C ALA A 77 15.02 0.44 13.33
N THR A 78 14.40 1.41 12.64
CA THR A 78 13.36 2.24 13.23
C THR A 78 11.99 1.94 12.64
N THR A 79 10.95 2.31 13.36
CA THR A 79 9.54 2.20 12.91
C THR A 79 8.81 3.53 13.01
N LYS A 80 9.50 4.58 13.50
CA LYS A 80 8.88 5.89 13.72
C LYS A 80 8.84 6.69 12.41
N PRO A 81 7.69 7.22 11.99
CA PRO A 81 7.57 7.96 10.74
C PRO A 81 8.45 9.21 10.64
N HIS A 82 8.67 9.90 11.76
CA HIS A 82 9.48 11.11 11.78
C HIS A 82 10.97 10.82 11.54
N GLU A 83 11.49 9.73 12.13
CA GLU A 83 12.88 9.30 11.95
C GLU A 83 13.11 8.85 10.51
N HIS A 84 12.16 8.12 9.92
CA HIS A 84 12.22 7.74 8.50
C HIS A 84 12.31 8.96 7.59
N LYS A 85 11.47 9.99 7.82
CA LYS A 85 11.52 11.23 7.04
C LYS A 85 12.86 11.96 7.21
N ALA A 86 13.44 11.97 8.41
CA ALA A 86 14.75 12.56 8.65
C ALA A 86 15.86 11.80 7.91
N LEU A 87 15.87 10.47 8.02
CA LEU A 87 16.82 9.59 7.32
C LEU A 87 16.66 9.70 5.79
N GLY A 88 15.43 9.81 5.29
CA GLY A 88 15.13 9.96 3.86
C GLY A 88 15.71 11.24 3.24
N ARG A 89 15.91 12.29 4.04
CA ARG A 89 16.62 13.52 3.63
C ARG A 89 18.13 13.40 3.67
N GLN A 90 18.66 12.44 4.43
CA GLN A 90 20.10 12.22 4.61
C GLN A 90 20.67 11.21 3.60
N VAL A 91 19.83 10.61 2.75
CA VAL A 91 20.25 9.68 1.70
C VAL A 91 21.29 10.35 0.81
N LYS A 92 22.49 9.79 0.81
CA LYS A 92 23.61 10.35 0.03
C LYS A 92 23.37 10.16 -1.46
N GLY A 93 23.75 11.17 -2.25
CA GLY A 93 23.67 11.09 -3.71
C GLY A 93 22.24 11.14 -4.26
N PHE A 94 21.25 11.56 -3.46
CA PHE A 94 19.88 11.69 -3.91
C PHE A 94 19.77 12.66 -5.10
N GLU A 95 19.33 12.12 -6.24
CA GLU A 95 18.98 12.89 -7.42
C GLU A 95 17.50 12.68 -7.74
N ALA A 96 16.71 13.76 -7.59
CA ALA A 96 15.26 13.72 -7.79
C ALA A 96 14.87 13.20 -9.19
N ARG A 97 15.67 13.50 -10.21
CA ARG A 97 15.43 13.04 -11.59
C ARG A 97 15.60 11.52 -11.73
N VAL A 98 16.65 10.95 -11.14
CA VAL A 98 16.90 9.50 -11.16
C VAL A 98 15.83 8.77 -10.36
N TRP A 99 15.44 9.33 -9.21
CA TRP A 99 14.34 8.81 -8.42
C TRP A 99 13.02 8.81 -9.20
N ASP A 100 12.62 9.94 -9.77
CA ASP A 100 11.38 10.06 -10.55
C ASP A 100 11.37 9.10 -11.75
N GLN A 101 12.52 8.81 -12.39
CA GLN A 101 12.59 7.86 -13.51
C GLN A 101 12.54 6.39 -13.09
N ARG A 102 13.29 6.01 -12.04
CA ARG A 102 13.44 4.61 -11.64
C ARG A 102 12.34 4.14 -10.70
N MET A 103 11.72 5.04 -9.94
CA MET A 103 10.63 4.70 -9.03
C MET A 103 9.44 4.07 -9.75
N PHE A 104 9.10 4.57 -10.95
CA PHE A 104 7.98 4.02 -11.74
C PHE A 104 8.28 2.67 -12.38
N LEU A 105 9.54 2.38 -12.68
CA LEU A 105 9.91 1.17 -13.42
C LEU A 105 10.20 -0.02 -12.51
N HIS A 106 10.71 0.24 -11.30
CA HIS A 106 11.23 -0.81 -10.43
C HIS A 106 10.29 -1.20 -9.28
N PHE A 107 9.35 -0.33 -8.89
CA PHE A 107 8.52 -0.56 -7.69
C PHE A 107 7.05 -0.82 -8.05
N PRO A 108 6.50 -2.01 -7.75
CA PRO A 108 5.11 -2.37 -8.09
C PRO A 108 4.06 -1.55 -7.33
N PHE A 109 4.45 -0.91 -6.22
CA PHE A 109 3.58 -0.06 -5.42
C PHE A 109 3.64 1.38 -5.90
N ARG A 110 2.89 1.66 -6.97
CA ARG A 110 2.72 3.00 -7.52
C ARG A 110 1.92 3.84 -6.54
N CYS A 111 2.57 4.74 -5.79
CA CYS A 111 1.87 5.75 -5.01
C CYS A 111 2.48 7.14 -5.20
N PRO A 112 1.72 8.11 -5.74
CA PRO A 112 2.20 9.47 -5.97
C PRO A 112 2.39 10.30 -4.69
N ILE A 113 1.95 9.80 -3.53
CA ILE A 113 1.96 10.54 -2.26
C ILE A 113 3.40 10.78 -1.75
N LEU A 114 4.35 9.87 -2.02
CA LEU A 114 5.74 10.08 -1.61
C LEU A 114 6.44 11.17 -2.45
N CYS A 115 6.14 11.26 -3.76
CA CYS A 115 6.63 12.35 -4.61
C CYS A 115 6.14 13.72 -4.13
N ILE A 116 4.95 13.80 -3.54
CA ILE A 116 4.40 15.04 -2.98
C ILE A 116 5.14 15.40 -1.68
N ALA A 117 5.44 14.43 -0.81
CA ALA A 117 6.19 14.70 0.42
C ALA A 117 7.63 15.18 0.16
N ASP A 118 8.27 14.70 -0.91
CA ASP A 118 9.63 15.14 -1.31
C ASP A 118 9.61 16.49 -2.06
N LYS A 119 8.55 16.79 -2.84
CA LYS A 119 8.39 18.08 -3.56
C LYS A 119 7.84 19.23 -2.69
N LEU A 120 7.17 18.96 -1.58
CA LEU A 120 6.60 19.98 -0.68
C LEU A 120 7.59 20.54 0.37
N ASN A 121 8.88 20.20 0.29
CA ASN A 121 9.88 20.67 1.27
C ASN A 121 11.14 21.28 0.63
N ARG A 122 10.98 21.86 -0.57
CA ARG A 122 11.85 22.93 -1.06
C ARG A 122 11.21 24.28 -0.75
#